data_AF-A0A841NFA4-F1
#
_entry.id   AF-A0A841NFA4-F1
#
_cell.length_a   1.000
_cell.length_b   1.000
_cell.length_c   1.000
_cell.angle_alpha   90.00
_cell.angle_beta   90.00
_cell.angle_gamma   90.00
#
_symmetry.space_group_name_H-M   'P 1'
#
loop_
_entity.id
_entity.type
_entity.pdbx_description
1 polymer ?
#
loop_
_entity_poly.entity_id
_entity_poly.type
_entity_poly.pdbx_seq_one_letter_code
_entity_poly.pdbx_strand_id
1 'polypeptide(L)'
;MKNTVLLLFCMIFGLFHAQLNSGSLTNSQIDSEIIRAEELSKGNPAKSIELSEKLYRASKKANYQKGILESSSMLMARYFDTGNHKKVIDLSTEAEKLALDAKEDAKLANIYRLRASSYTELGFNNESIIEFRKALKISEKVVPEDRKNYLKALTYTGIGLYLAHVNAPLDSVIYYQKKCLESAFHIGSSKDYMSKKYHLLALSYMNLGMTSVASKRINDAEDYFGKALKISQNEQYGVRKNLEVTILNEYAWLYYDQKKYSQAVHYAEMAEHLEKSISIPYIRRDIYEVNFKSYVELGEKEASKKYMNLYTKLNDSLVNQEKKTINTPVKKMMDEQGKAHSGNIQKILVFVSVFIILIIAGGIIFWKRNQRKLHKSYEAVIDNLKKANHTPVADMQVEISSEKSINITDETVKMILVKLEKFEKSQKFIKKDLSLTSLANDLSTNTRYLSEIIKQYRENNYNNYINGLRISYIINKLYEDPIYREYKISYLAEACGFSSREVFAVIFKKETGVSPSYFISSLKKDSLESAS
;
A
#
# COMPACT_ATOMS: atom_id res chain seq x y z
N MET A 1 -3.61 -45.13 65.77
CA MET A 1 -4.15 -44.65 64.47
C MET A 1 -3.85 -43.19 64.13
N LYS A 2 -3.45 -42.31 65.07
CA LYS A 2 -3.11 -40.90 64.72
C LYS A 2 -1.76 -40.72 63.99
N ASN A 3 -0.76 -41.57 64.25
CA ASN A 3 0.57 -41.42 63.64
C ASN A 3 0.66 -41.96 62.21
N THR A 4 -0.22 -42.88 61.81
CA THR A 4 -0.24 -43.43 60.44
C THR A 4 -0.90 -42.47 59.45
N VAL A 5 -1.89 -41.69 59.87
CA VAL A 5 -2.56 -40.68 59.03
C VAL A 5 -1.63 -39.50 58.75
N LEU A 6 -0.80 -39.08 59.72
CA LEU A 6 0.17 -37.99 59.53
C LEU A 6 1.29 -38.38 58.55
N LEU A 7 1.75 -39.63 58.59
CA LEU A 7 2.75 -40.18 57.66
C LEU A 7 2.22 -40.31 56.22
N LEU A 8 0.95 -40.70 56.05
CA LEU A 8 0.28 -40.71 54.75
C LEU A 8 0.05 -39.29 54.21
N PHE A 9 -0.28 -38.33 55.06
CA PHE A 9 -0.46 -36.92 54.67
C PHE A 9 0.86 -36.28 54.20
N CYS A 10 1.98 -36.59 54.86
CA CYS A 10 3.33 -36.15 54.45
C CYS A 10 3.80 -36.81 53.16
N MET A 11 3.48 -38.08 52.90
CA MET A 11 3.83 -38.74 51.63
C MET A 11 3.01 -38.22 50.44
N ILE A 12 1.72 -37.91 50.63
CA ILE A 12 0.87 -37.35 49.57
C ILE A 12 1.32 -35.91 49.22
N PHE A 13 1.69 -35.09 50.20
CA PHE A 13 2.27 -33.77 49.95
C PHE A 13 3.68 -33.82 49.38
N GLY A 14 4.51 -34.80 49.79
CA GLY A 14 5.83 -35.04 49.22
C GLY A 14 5.78 -35.45 47.75
N LEU A 15 4.79 -36.26 47.35
CA LEU A 15 4.57 -36.66 45.96
C LEU A 15 3.93 -35.54 45.12
N PHE A 16 3.02 -34.72 45.69
CA PHE A 16 2.50 -33.54 45.00
C PHE A 16 3.57 -32.45 44.83
N HIS A 17 4.44 -32.21 45.81
CA HIS A 17 5.58 -31.29 45.66
C HIS A 17 6.67 -31.84 44.75
N ALA A 18 6.95 -33.14 44.76
CA ALA A 18 7.91 -33.76 43.85
C ALA A 18 7.39 -33.79 42.39
N GLN A 19 6.08 -33.93 42.17
CA GLN A 19 5.50 -33.84 40.83
C GLN A 19 5.36 -32.39 40.34
N LEU A 20 5.19 -31.40 41.22
CA LEU A 20 5.17 -29.97 40.84
C LEU A 20 6.56 -29.38 40.60
N ASN A 21 7.63 -29.94 41.17
CA ASN A 21 9.01 -29.46 41.01
C ASN A 21 9.87 -30.30 40.03
N SER A 22 9.24 -31.08 39.15
CA SER A 22 9.92 -31.66 37.99
C SER A 22 10.23 -30.58 36.92
N GLY A 23 11.23 -29.74 37.21
CA GLY A 23 12.16 -29.19 36.22
C GLY A 23 11.75 -27.94 35.43
N SER A 24 11.19 -26.89 36.03
CA SER A 24 11.25 -25.55 35.41
C SER A 24 12.55 -24.85 35.79
N LEU A 25 13.41 -24.57 34.82
CA LEU A 25 14.62 -23.78 35.03
C LEU A 25 14.25 -22.39 35.57
N THR A 26 14.98 -21.92 36.57
CA THR A 26 14.89 -20.53 37.03
C THR A 26 15.51 -19.58 36.00
N ASN A 27 15.18 -18.28 36.03
CA ASN A 27 15.73 -17.30 35.09
C ASN A 27 17.28 -17.25 35.13
N SER A 28 17.88 -17.40 36.33
CA SER A 28 19.34 -17.45 36.49
C SER A 28 19.95 -18.72 35.87
N GLN A 29 19.27 -19.87 36.00
CA GLN A 29 19.70 -21.11 35.34
C GLN A 29 19.56 -20.99 33.81
N ILE A 30 18.52 -20.33 33.31
CA ILE A 30 18.35 -20.05 31.88
C ILE A 30 19.52 -19.19 31.37
N ASP A 31 19.85 -18.09 32.06
CA ASP A 31 20.95 -17.20 31.68
C ASP A 31 22.30 -17.96 31.63
N SER A 32 22.57 -18.82 32.60
CA SER A 32 23.79 -19.65 32.63
C SER A 32 23.84 -20.65 31.48
N GLU A 33 22.73 -21.34 31.20
CA GLU A 33 22.65 -22.32 30.12
C GLU A 33 22.67 -21.66 28.72
N ILE A 34 22.25 -20.39 28.59
CA ILE A 34 22.42 -19.61 27.35
C ILE A 34 23.91 -19.45 27.02
N ILE A 35 24.74 -19.07 28.00
CA ILE A 35 26.19 -18.94 27.83
C ILE A 35 26.79 -20.28 27.40
N ARG A 36 26.35 -21.37 28.04
CA ARG A 36 26.77 -22.72 27.66
C ARG A 36 26.38 -23.08 26.23
N ALA A 37 25.16 -22.72 25.81
CA ALA A 37 24.70 -22.94 24.44
C ALA A 37 25.53 -22.15 23.42
N GLU A 38 26.00 -20.95 23.78
CA GLU A 38 26.86 -20.12 22.94
C GLU A 38 28.26 -20.73 22.80
N GLU A 39 28.85 -21.21 23.89
CA GLU A 39 30.13 -21.94 23.84
C GLU A 39 30.03 -23.24 23.02
N LEU A 40 28.95 -24.01 23.21
CA LEU A 40 28.68 -25.20 22.40
C LEU A 40 28.60 -24.86 20.91
N SER A 41 28.16 -23.66 20.53
CA SER A 41 28.04 -23.28 19.12
C SER A 41 29.36 -23.23 18.37
N LYS A 42 30.49 -23.10 19.08
CA LYS A 42 31.83 -23.05 18.49
C LYS A 42 32.34 -24.43 18.06
N GLY A 43 31.92 -25.50 18.74
CA GLY A 43 32.43 -26.87 18.52
C GLY A 43 31.37 -27.92 18.19
N ASN A 44 30.11 -27.72 18.60
CA ASN A 44 29.01 -28.64 18.32
C ASN A 44 27.69 -27.86 18.05
N PRO A 45 27.52 -27.36 16.80
CA PRO A 45 26.35 -26.59 16.43
C PRO A 45 25.01 -27.31 16.64
N ALA A 46 24.97 -28.63 16.43
CA ALA A 46 23.75 -29.43 16.61
C ALA A 46 23.28 -29.44 18.08
N LYS A 47 24.20 -29.68 19.03
CA LYS A 47 23.89 -29.60 20.47
C LYS A 47 23.52 -28.18 20.91
N SER A 48 24.15 -27.16 20.29
CA SER A 48 23.80 -25.76 20.54
C SER A 48 22.34 -25.46 20.13
N ILE A 49 21.88 -25.98 18.98
CA ILE A 49 20.48 -25.86 18.53
C ILE A 49 19.54 -26.53 19.53
N GLU A 50 19.81 -27.80 19.88
CA GLU A 50 18.96 -28.57 20.81
C GLU A 50 18.81 -27.86 22.15
N LEU A 51 19.93 -27.41 22.73
CA LEU A 51 19.91 -26.68 24.00
C LEU A 51 19.18 -25.34 23.85
N SER A 52 19.41 -24.60 22.77
CA SER A 52 18.73 -23.32 22.52
C SER A 52 17.22 -23.49 22.35
N GLU A 53 16.75 -24.58 21.71
CA GLU A 53 15.32 -24.90 21.62
C GLU A 53 14.72 -25.19 23.00
N LYS A 54 15.44 -25.96 23.83
CA LYS A 54 15.01 -26.26 25.21
C LYS A 54 14.91 -24.97 26.03
N LEU A 55 15.90 -24.08 25.93
CA LEU A 55 15.94 -22.81 26.64
C LEU A 55 14.84 -21.86 26.16
N TYR A 56 14.55 -21.81 24.87
CA TYR A 56 13.43 -21.05 24.33
C TYR A 56 12.09 -21.51 24.91
N ARG A 57 11.82 -22.83 24.91
CA ARG A 57 10.59 -23.40 25.50
C ARG A 57 10.50 -23.16 27.01
N ALA A 58 11.61 -23.30 27.73
CA ALA A 58 11.67 -23.02 29.17
C ALA A 58 11.40 -21.53 29.47
N SER A 59 12.01 -20.62 28.70
CA SER A 59 11.82 -19.17 28.84
C SER A 59 10.37 -18.76 28.55
N LYS A 60 9.75 -19.37 27.54
CA LYS A 60 8.31 -19.21 27.25
C LYS A 60 7.43 -19.63 28.41
N LYS A 61 7.67 -20.82 28.97
CA LYS A 61 6.92 -21.34 30.12
C LYS A 61 7.08 -20.45 31.36
N ALA A 62 8.27 -19.87 31.56
CA ALA A 62 8.57 -18.95 32.64
C ALA A 62 8.15 -17.49 32.37
N ASN A 63 7.62 -17.18 31.17
CA ASN A 63 7.37 -15.81 30.69
C ASN A 63 8.59 -14.88 30.82
N TYR A 64 9.80 -15.43 30.63
CA TYR A 64 11.06 -14.73 30.80
C TYR A 64 11.53 -14.11 29.48
N GLN A 65 11.15 -12.86 29.25
CA GLN A 65 11.33 -12.17 27.97
C GLN A 65 12.78 -12.07 27.49
N LYS A 66 13.73 -11.80 28.38
CA LYS A 66 15.17 -11.78 28.04
C LYS A 66 15.62 -13.17 27.57
N GLY A 67 15.26 -14.23 28.29
CA GLY A 67 15.57 -15.60 27.89
C GLY A 67 14.97 -15.98 26.53
N ILE A 68 13.73 -15.54 26.25
CA ILE A 68 13.09 -15.72 24.93
C ILE A 68 13.90 -15.00 23.84
N LEU A 69 14.29 -13.74 24.05
CA LEU A 69 15.05 -12.97 23.06
C LEU A 69 16.43 -13.56 22.76
N GLU A 70 17.20 -13.91 23.79
CA GLU A 70 18.55 -14.47 23.64
C GLU A 70 18.50 -15.83 22.92
N SER A 71 17.64 -16.74 23.39
CA SER A 71 17.49 -18.06 22.76
C SER A 71 16.97 -17.97 21.33
N SER A 72 16.03 -17.06 21.04
CA SER A 72 15.55 -16.82 19.68
C SER A 72 16.65 -16.29 18.77
N SER A 73 17.45 -15.32 19.24
CA SER A 73 18.56 -14.75 18.46
C SER A 73 19.60 -15.81 18.09
N MET A 74 19.91 -16.71 19.02
CA MET A 74 20.81 -17.84 18.78
C MET A 74 20.21 -18.85 17.80
N LEU A 75 18.95 -19.24 18.00
CA LEU A 75 18.25 -20.17 17.12
C LEU A 75 18.15 -19.62 15.70
N MET A 76 17.84 -18.33 15.53
CA MET A 76 17.80 -17.69 14.21
C MET A 76 19.15 -17.79 13.49
N ALA A 77 20.26 -17.51 14.17
CA ALA A 77 21.59 -17.64 13.57
C ALA A 77 21.88 -19.10 13.16
N ARG A 78 21.58 -20.07 14.04
CA ARG A 78 21.83 -21.50 13.75
C ARG A 78 20.92 -22.07 12.68
N TYR A 79 19.65 -21.66 12.65
CA TYR A 79 18.73 -22.05 11.59
C TYR A 79 19.14 -21.45 10.26
N PHE A 80 19.64 -20.21 10.25
CA PHE A 80 20.22 -19.64 9.05
C PHE A 80 21.44 -20.45 8.57
N ASP A 81 22.40 -20.74 9.47
CA ASP A 81 23.61 -21.52 9.17
C ASP A 81 23.29 -22.93 8.63
N THR A 82 22.11 -23.49 8.96
CA THR A 82 21.66 -24.82 8.54
C THR A 82 20.63 -24.80 7.41
N GLY A 83 20.39 -23.64 6.77
CA GLY A 83 19.45 -23.48 5.66
C GLY A 83 17.97 -23.56 6.04
N ASN A 84 17.63 -23.53 7.34
CA ASN A 84 16.26 -23.57 7.86
C ASN A 84 15.60 -22.18 7.85
N HIS A 85 15.58 -21.52 6.68
CA HIS A 85 15.13 -20.13 6.51
C HIS A 85 13.69 -19.86 6.99
N LYS A 86 12.79 -20.84 6.84
CA LYS A 86 11.43 -20.74 7.39
C LYS A 86 11.42 -20.55 8.90
N LYS A 87 12.21 -21.32 9.64
CA LYS A 87 12.28 -21.20 11.10
C LYS A 87 12.86 -19.87 11.54
N VAL A 88 13.79 -19.30 10.75
CA VAL A 88 14.31 -17.94 10.98
C VAL A 88 13.17 -16.92 10.91
N ILE A 89 12.35 -16.98 9.87
CA ILE A 89 11.20 -16.09 9.68
C ILE A 89 10.17 -16.29 10.81
N ASP A 90 9.82 -17.53 11.13
CA ASP A 90 8.82 -17.86 12.17
C ASP A 90 9.22 -17.27 13.54
N LEU A 91 10.51 -17.33 13.91
CA LEU A 91 11.02 -16.77 15.17
C LEU A 91 11.18 -15.24 15.13
N SER A 92 11.42 -14.66 13.96
CA SER A 92 11.82 -13.27 13.82
C SER A 92 10.82 -12.26 14.36
N THR A 93 9.52 -12.51 14.23
CA THR A 93 8.46 -11.56 14.58
C THR A 93 8.41 -11.31 16.09
N GLU A 94 8.51 -12.38 16.88
CA GLU A 94 8.57 -12.25 18.33
C GLU A 94 9.91 -11.66 18.77
N ALA A 95 11.02 -12.16 18.21
CA ALA A 95 12.34 -11.65 18.53
C ALA A 95 12.46 -10.14 18.24
N GLU A 96 11.88 -9.67 17.13
CA GLU A 96 11.80 -8.25 16.77
C GLU A 96 11.07 -7.44 17.84
N LYS A 97 9.88 -7.88 18.25
CA LYS A 97 9.11 -7.19 19.29
C LYS A 97 9.90 -7.09 20.60
N LEU A 98 10.49 -8.20 21.03
CA LEU A 98 11.27 -8.23 22.28
C LEU A 98 12.53 -7.38 22.21
N ALA A 99 13.22 -7.36 21.06
CA ALA A 99 14.39 -6.51 20.87
C ALA A 99 14.02 -5.02 20.88
N LEU A 100 12.87 -4.65 20.31
CA LEU A 100 12.33 -3.28 20.37
C LEU A 100 11.99 -2.89 21.81
N ASP A 101 11.25 -3.73 22.52
CA ASP A 101 10.83 -3.48 23.91
C ASP A 101 12.05 -3.35 24.84
N ALA A 102 13.08 -4.18 24.62
CA ALA A 102 14.33 -4.17 25.38
C ALA A 102 15.34 -3.10 24.92
N LYS A 103 15.06 -2.37 23.82
CA LYS A 103 15.99 -1.39 23.20
C LYS A 103 17.35 -1.99 22.82
N GLU A 104 17.36 -3.25 22.38
CA GLU A 104 18.54 -4.01 21.98
C GLU A 104 18.85 -3.81 20.48
N ASP A 105 19.32 -2.61 20.09
CA ASP A 105 19.53 -2.23 18.69
C ASP A 105 20.40 -3.22 17.91
N ALA A 106 21.46 -3.76 18.54
CA ALA A 106 22.35 -4.70 17.88
C ALA A 106 21.66 -6.05 17.57
N LYS A 107 20.80 -6.54 18.46
CA LYS A 107 20.02 -7.76 18.22
C LYS A 107 18.97 -7.50 17.15
N LEU A 108 18.28 -6.36 17.24
CA LEU A 108 17.27 -5.94 16.27
C LEU A 108 17.86 -5.84 14.85
N ALA A 109 19.02 -5.21 14.68
CA ALA A 109 19.71 -5.14 13.40
C ALA A 109 20.06 -6.54 12.85
N ASN A 110 20.52 -7.45 13.72
CA ASN A 110 20.85 -8.81 13.31
C ASN A 110 19.61 -9.66 12.96
N ILE A 111 18.49 -9.48 13.68
CA ILE A 111 17.20 -10.10 13.37
C ILE A 111 16.73 -9.69 11.98
N TYR A 112 16.74 -8.38 11.69
CA TYR A 112 16.38 -7.86 10.36
C TYR A 112 17.29 -8.42 9.27
N ARG A 113 18.60 -8.45 9.50
CA ARG A 113 19.58 -9.00 8.54
C ARG A 113 19.35 -10.49 8.24
N LEU A 114 19.16 -11.30 9.28
CA LEU A 114 18.94 -12.75 9.14
C LEU A 114 17.60 -13.05 8.45
N ARG A 115 16.56 -12.29 8.78
CA ARG A 115 15.26 -12.38 8.12
C ARG A 115 15.36 -11.97 6.64
N ALA A 116 16.04 -10.86 6.34
CA ALA A 116 16.28 -10.40 4.97
C ALA A 116 16.99 -11.46 4.13
N SER A 117 18.08 -12.02 4.68
CA SER A 117 18.85 -13.08 4.01
C SER A 117 17.99 -14.33 3.80
N SER A 118 17.17 -14.70 4.78
CA SER A 118 16.22 -15.82 4.66
C SER A 118 15.14 -15.56 3.60
N TYR A 119 14.68 -14.32 3.46
CA TYR A 119 13.78 -13.94 2.38
C TYR A 119 14.45 -14.05 1.01
N THR A 120 15.71 -13.64 0.86
CA THR A 120 16.49 -13.84 -0.38
C THR A 120 16.54 -15.31 -0.78
N GLU A 121 16.95 -16.20 0.14
CA GLU A 121 17.10 -17.63 -0.13
C GLU A 121 15.77 -18.32 -0.49
N LEU A 122 14.66 -17.77 0.00
CA LEU A 122 13.31 -18.26 -0.28
C LEU A 122 12.65 -17.56 -1.49
N GLY A 123 13.32 -16.59 -2.14
CA GLY A 123 12.84 -15.87 -3.32
C GLY A 123 11.90 -14.68 -3.03
N PHE A 124 11.73 -14.28 -1.77
CA PHE A 124 10.92 -13.12 -1.37
C PHE A 124 11.71 -11.80 -1.52
N ASN A 125 12.00 -11.44 -2.77
CA ASN A 125 12.96 -10.38 -3.11
C ASN A 125 12.54 -8.97 -2.63
N ASN A 126 11.24 -8.67 -2.60
CA ASN A 126 10.75 -7.36 -2.17
C ASN A 126 10.89 -7.19 -0.66
N GLU A 127 10.50 -8.22 0.10
CA GLU A 127 10.61 -8.27 1.55
C GLU A 127 12.08 -8.24 1.97
N SER A 128 12.96 -8.97 1.26
CA SER A 128 14.39 -9.01 1.53
C SER A 128 15.03 -7.61 1.56
N ILE A 129 14.87 -6.81 0.50
CA ILE A 129 15.53 -5.49 0.43
C ILE A 129 14.97 -4.50 1.46
N ILE A 130 13.67 -4.60 1.79
CA ILE A 130 13.06 -3.79 2.85
C ILE A 130 13.71 -4.10 4.20
N GLU A 131 13.89 -5.38 4.52
CA GLU A 131 14.48 -5.83 5.77
C GLU A 131 15.97 -5.51 5.85
N PHE A 132 16.73 -5.61 4.75
CA PHE A 132 18.12 -5.14 4.73
C PHE A 132 18.25 -3.64 5.00
N ARG A 133 17.35 -2.81 4.45
CA ARG A 133 17.32 -1.37 4.73
C ARG A 133 17.03 -1.08 6.20
N LYS A 134 16.12 -1.84 6.83
CA LYS A 134 15.88 -1.74 8.28
C LYS A 134 17.13 -2.12 9.07
N ALA A 135 17.79 -3.23 8.71
CA ALA A 135 19.03 -3.67 9.36
C ALA A 135 20.12 -2.58 9.30
N LEU A 136 20.35 -1.99 8.13
CA LEU A 136 21.31 -0.88 7.99
C LEU A 136 20.92 0.32 8.86
N LYS A 137 19.66 0.76 8.81
CA LYS A 137 19.19 1.90 9.59
C LYS A 137 19.38 1.71 11.10
N ILE A 138 19.10 0.51 11.61
CA ILE A 138 19.30 0.22 13.04
C ILE A 138 20.78 0.07 13.38
N SER A 139 21.58 -0.53 12.49
CA SER A 139 23.02 -0.71 12.73
C SER A 139 23.76 0.62 12.99
N GLU A 140 23.29 1.73 12.42
CA GLU A 140 23.88 3.06 12.66
C GLU A 140 23.79 3.53 14.12
N LYS A 141 22.81 3.02 14.88
CA LYS A 141 22.58 3.35 16.30
C LYS A 141 23.39 2.48 17.26
N VAL A 142 24.00 1.41 16.76
CA VAL A 142 24.67 0.41 17.60
C VAL A 142 25.96 0.98 18.18
N VAL A 143 26.17 0.73 19.47
CA VAL A 143 27.41 0.99 20.21
C VAL A 143 27.85 -0.34 20.84
N PRO A 144 29.16 -0.69 20.86
CA PRO A 144 30.32 0.07 20.38
C PRO A 144 30.56 0.00 18.87
N GLU A 145 31.46 0.87 18.38
CA GLU A 145 31.77 1.07 16.95
C GLU A 145 32.19 -0.22 16.22
N ASP A 146 32.96 -1.11 16.87
CA ASP A 146 33.31 -2.43 16.31
C ASP A 146 32.06 -3.27 16.00
N ARG A 147 31.07 -3.26 16.90
CA ARG A 147 29.82 -4.01 16.75
C ARG A 147 28.97 -3.43 15.64
N LYS A 148 28.91 -2.10 15.55
CA LYS A 148 28.25 -1.37 14.46
C LYS A 148 28.85 -1.73 13.10
N ASN A 149 30.17 -1.60 12.96
CA ASN A 149 30.87 -1.89 11.70
C ASN A 149 30.77 -3.37 11.31
N TYR A 150 30.81 -4.28 12.30
CA TYR A 150 30.56 -5.70 12.07
C TYR A 150 29.16 -5.98 11.51
N LEU A 151 28.12 -5.40 12.10
CA LEU A 151 26.74 -5.57 11.62
C LEU A 151 26.53 -4.92 10.25
N LYS A 152 27.12 -3.75 10.00
CA LYS A 152 27.10 -3.11 8.68
C LYS A 152 27.76 -3.97 7.62
N ALA A 153 28.96 -4.48 7.89
CA ALA A 153 29.68 -5.37 6.98
C ALA A 153 28.85 -6.62 6.64
N LEU A 154 28.31 -7.32 7.64
CA LEU A 154 27.44 -8.48 7.41
C LEU A 154 26.17 -8.14 6.61
N THR A 155 25.59 -6.96 6.84
CA THR A 155 24.39 -6.51 6.14
C THR A 155 24.71 -6.18 4.68
N TYR A 156 25.84 -5.53 4.41
CA TYR A 156 26.32 -5.28 3.05
C TYR A 156 26.68 -6.57 2.31
N THR A 157 27.25 -7.57 2.98
CA THR A 157 27.43 -8.91 2.40
C THR A 157 26.09 -9.50 1.97
N GLY A 158 25.07 -9.45 2.84
CA GLY A 158 23.74 -9.95 2.53
C GLY A 158 23.07 -9.20 1.36
N ILE A 159 23.23 -7.87 1.29
CA ILE A 159 22.73 -7.07 0.15
C ILE A 159 23.47 -7.45 -1.14
N GLY A 160 24.79 -7.62 -1.08
CA GLY A 160 25.58 -8.05 -2.24
C GLY A 160 25.11 -9.41 -2.77
N LEU A 161 24.84 -10.37 -1.88
CA LEU A 161 24.27 -11.67 -2.23
C LEU A 161 22.87 -11.53 -2.84
N TYR A 162 21.98 -10.75 -2.21
CA TYR A 162 20.65 -10.44 -2.75
C TYR A 162 20.71 -9.88 -4.17
N LEU A 163 21.61 -8.92 -4.42
CA LEU A 163 21.79 -8.31 -5.73
C LEU A 163 22.24 -9.33 -6.77
N ALA A 164 23.12 -10.27 -6.40
CA ALA A 164 23.49 -11.37 -7.27
C ALA A 164 22.29 -12.30 -7.57
N HIS A 165 21.48 -12.64 -6.56
CA HIS A 165 20.27 -13.48 -6.72
C HIS A 165 19.24 -12.88 -7.68
N VAL A 166 19.06 -11.55 -7.66
CA VAL A 166 18.12 -10.87 -8.55
C VAL A 166 18.74 -10.47 -9.90
N ASN A 167 19.97 -10.93 -10.19
CA ASN A 167 20.73 -10.58 -11.39
C ASN A 167 20.84 -9.05 -11.61
N ALA A 168 21.08 -8.30 -10.54
CA ALA A 168 21.31 -6.87 -10.62
C ALA A 168 22.61 -6.55 -11.39
N PRO A 169 22.77 -5.33 -11.91
CA PRO A 169 24.01 -4.92 -12.57
C PRO A 169 25.24 -5.13 -11.67
N LEU A 170 26.33 -5.65 -12.24
CA LEU A 170 27.56 -5.99 -11.51
C LEU A 170 28.12 -4.80 -10.72
N ASP A 171 27.99 -3.57 -11.23
CA ASP A 171 28.43 -2.36 -10.53
C ASP A 171 27.75 -2.19 -9.16
N SER A 172 26.47 -2.56 -9.06
CA SER A 172 25.75 -2.53 -7.77
C SER A 172 26.29 -3.58 -6.81
N VAL A 173 26.59 -4.78 -7.32
CA VAL A 173 27.19 -5.86 -6.54
C VAL A 173 28.58 -5.43 -6.02
N ILE A 174 29.42 -4.88 -6.89
CA ILE A 174 30.76 -4.36 -6.55
C ILE A 174 30.66 -3.25 -5.51
N TYR A 175 29.71 -2.31 -5.67
CA TYR A 175 29.50 -1.21 -4.73
C TYR A 175 29.26 -1.72 -3.30
N TYR A 176 28.36 -2.69 -3.11
CA TYR A 176 28.06 -3.22 -1.79
C TYR A 176 29.16 -4.13 -1.23
N GLN A 177 29.89 -4.86 -2.08
CA GLN A 177 31.08 -5.58 -1.65
C GLN A 177 32.19 -4.63 -1.16
N LYS A 178 32.39 -3.49 -1.84
CA LYS A 178 33.32 -2.44 -1.37
C LYS A 178 32.87 -1.81 -0.06
N LYS A 179 31.56 -1.58 0.13
CA LYS A 179 31.00 -1.10 1.41
C LYS A 179 31.19 -2.10 2.55
N CYS A 180 31.07 -3.40 2.26
CA CYS A 180 31.39 -4.46 3.20
C CYS A 180 32.88 -4.39 3.60
N LEU A 181 33.77 -4.33 2.60
CA LEU A 181 35.21 -4.24 2.80
C LEU A 181 35.60 -3.01 3.65
N GLU A 182 35.07 -1.83 3.30
CA GLU A 182 35.24 -0.57 4.05
C GLU A 182 34.81 -0.73 5.51
N SER A 183 33.62 -1.26 5.75
CA SER A 183 33.11 -1.48 7.11
C SER A 183 33.98 -2.47 7.89
N ALA A 184 34.42 -3.56 7.24
CA ALA A 184 35.29 -4.55 7.86
C ALA A 184 36.68 -3.99 8.23
N PHE A 185 37.22 -3.05 7.44
CA PHE A 185 38.48 -2.37 7.77
C PHE A 185 38.41 -1.56 9.07
N HIS A 186 37.26 -0.93 9.33
CA HIS A 186 37.02 -0.13 10.54
C HIS A 186 36.78 -0.94 11.81
N ILE A 187 36.66 -2.27 11.71
CA ILE A 187 36.58 -3.15 12.89
C ILE A 187 37.97 -3.21 13.54
N GLY A 188 38.05 -3.06 14.85
CA GLY A 188 39.27 -3.20 15.63
C GLY A 188 39.83 -4.63 15.65
N SER A 189 41.02 -4.77 16.22
CA SER A 189 41.74 -6.05 16.31
C SER A 189 41.73 -6.68 17.70
N SER A 190 40.68 -6.41 18.48
CA SER A 190 40.48 -7.02 19.79
C SER A 190 40.22 -8.53 19.67
N LYS A 191 40.43 -9.26 20.76
CA LYS A 191 40.23 -10.72 20.82
C LYS A 191 38.85 -11.16 20.30
N ASP A 192 37.81 -10.38 20.56
CA ASP A 192 36.42 -10.70 20.20
C ASP A 192 36.07 -10.42 18.73
N TYR A 193 36.89 -9.60 18.05
CA TYR A 193 36.64 -9.15 16.69
C TYR A 193 37.70 -9.60 15.69
N MET A 194 38.82 -10.17 16.14
CA MET A 194 39.92 -10.49 15.24
C MET A 194 39.53 -11.46 14.11
N SER A 195 38.91 -12.58 14.49
CA SER A 195 38.40 -13.56 13.53
C SER A 195 37.26 -13.02 12.68
N LYS A 196 36.37 -12.22 13.28
CA LYS A 196 35.23 -11.59 12.58
C LYS A 196 35.71 -10.62 11.50
N LYS A 197 36.66 -9.75 11.83
CA LYS A 197 37.26 -8.76 10.93
C LYS A 197 37.89 -9.46 9.73
N TYR A 198 38.84 -10.35 9.97
CA TYR A 198 39.58 -10.97 8.88
C TYR A 198 38.74 -11.95 8.07
N HIS A 199 37.75 -12.61 8.68
CA HIS A 199 36.77 -13.38 7.92
C HIS A 199 35.99 -12.50 6.93
N LEU A 200 35.50 -11.34 7.38
CA LEU A 200 34.79 -10.39 6.50
C LEU A 200 35.68 -9.78 5.42
N LEU A 201 36.94 -9.47 5.73
CA LEU A 201 37.91 -8.98 4.75
C LEU A 201 38.19 -10.03 3.68
N ALA A 202 38.52 -11.26 4.08
CA ALA A 202 38.77 -12.37 3.15
C ALA A 202 37.52 -12.67 2.29
N LEU A 203 36.33 -12.70 2.90
CA LEU A 203 35.07 -12.91 2.19
C LEU A 203 34.79 -11.79 1.18
N SER A 204 35.04 -10.53 1.55
CA SER A 204 34.84 -9.39 0.66
C SER A 204 35.79 -9.42 -0.53
N TYR A 205 37.06 -9.76 -0.31
CA TYR A 205 38.03 -9.93 -1.38
C TYR A 205 37.65 -11.10 -2.30
N MET A 206 37.25 -12.25 -1.75
CA MET A 206 36.78 -13.38 -2.54
C MET A 206 35.60 -12.97 -3.43
N ASN A 207 34.59 -12.30 -2.87
CA ASN A 207 33.42 -11.85 -3.62
C ASN A 207 33.78 -10.82 -4.72
N LEU A 208 34.71 -9.89 -4.45
CA LEU A 208 35.23 -8.97 -5.46
C LEU A 208 36.01 -9.70 -6.56
N GLY A 209 36.74 -10.76 -6.21
CA GLY A 209 37.40 -11.65 -7.15
C GLY A 209 36.40 -12.33 -8.09
N MET A 210 35.38 -13.00 -7.54
CA MET A 210 34.31 -13.64 -8.31
C MET A 210 33.60 -12.65 -9.24
N THR A 211 33.31 -11.45 -8.74
CA THR A 211 32.63 -10.41 -9.54
C THR A 211 33.55 -9.87 -10.65
N SER A 212 34.86 -9.86 -10.42
CA SER A 212 35.86 -9.49 -11.43
C SER A 212 36.00 -10.56 -12.51
N VAL A 213 35.90 -11.86 -12.17
CA VAL A 213 35.78 -12.95 -13.14
C VAL A 213 34.54 -12.76 -14.02
N ALA A 214 33.37 -12.51 -13.41
CA ALA A 214 32.15 -12.23 -14.15
C ALA A 214 32.25 -10.99 -15.07
N SER A 215 33.09 -10.01 -14.68
CA SER A 215 33.38 -8.81 -15.47
C SER A 215 34.53 -9.00 -16.49
N LYS A 216 35.07 -10.22 -16.63
CA LYS A 216 36.26 -10.55 -17.45
C LYS A 216 37.54 -9.77 -17.09
N ARG A 217 37.63 -9.26 -15.86
CA ARG A 217 38.82 -8.59 -15.29
C ARG A 217 39.68 -9.61 -14.57
N ILE A 218 40.37 -10.46 -15.34
CA ILE A 218 41.09 -11.64 -14.83
C ILE A 218 42.23 -11.26 -13.86
N ASN A 219 43.03 -10.23 -14.19
CA ASN A 219 44.12 -9.79 -13.32
C ASN A 219 43.61 -9.28 -11.96
N ASP A 220 42.49 -8.54 -11.96
CA ASP A 220 41.86 -8.07 -10.73
C ASP A 220 41.35 -9.26 -9.90
N ALA A 221 40.79 -10.27 -10.56
CA ALA A 221 40.32 -11.48 -9.89
C ALA A 221 41.46 -12.23 -9.19
N GLU A 222 42.59 -12.44 -9.88
CA GLU A 222 43.79 -13.06 -9.29
C GLU A 222 44.32 -12.27 -8.08
N ASP A 223 44.43 -10.95 -8.18
CA ASP A 223 44.86 -10.11 -7.06
C ASP A 223 43.93 -10.21 -5.84
N TYR A 224 42.61 -10.15 -6.08
CA TYR A 224 41.63 -10.26 -5.01
C TYR A 224 41.62 -11.65 -4.37
N PHE A 225 41.65 -12.73 -5.15
CA PHE A 225 41.75 -14.08 -4.60
C PHE A 225 43.07 -14.29 -3.84
N GLY A 226 44.18 -13.71 -4.30
CA GLY A 226 45.47 -13.73 -3.60
C GLY A 226 45.39 -13.07 -2.23
N LYS A 227 44.76 -11.90 -2.14
CA LYS A 227 44.51 -11.22 -0.86
C LYS A 227 43.61 -12.04 0.05
N ALA A 228 42.53 -12.62 -0.48
CA ALA A 228 41.62 -13.47 0.29
C ALA A 228 42.33 -14.70 0.86
N LEU A 229 43.09 -15.42 0.02
CA LEU A 229 43.79 -16.64 0.40
C LEU A 229 44.85 -16.38 1.47
N LYS A 230 45.65 -15.31 1.30
CA LYS A 230 46.66 -14.89 2.27
C LYS A 230 46.06 -14.61 3.65
N ILE A 231 44.89 -13.95 3.69
CA ILE A 231 44.19 -13.69 4.96
C ILE A 231 43.64 -15.00 5.55
N SER A 232 43.03 -15.88 4.75
CA SER A 232 42.45 -17.13 5.26
C SER A 232 43.49 -18.12 5.79
N GLN A 233 44.71 -18.09 5.24
CA GLN A 233 45.81 -18.97 5.64
C GLN A 233 46.59 -18.48 6.86
N ASN A 234 46.43 -17.21 7.25
CA ASN A 234 47.11 -16.68 8.43
C ASN A 234 46.44 -17.18 9.71
N GLU A 235 47.11 -18.10 10.42
CA GLU A 235 46.61 -18.73 11.64
C GLU A 235 46.32 -17.73 12.77
N GLN A 236 47.05 -16.60 12.83
CA GLN A 236 46.84 -15.57 13.85
C GLN A 236 45.47 -14.88 13.73
N TYR A 237 44.88 -14.91 12.54
CA TYR A 237 43.61 -14.25 12.28
C TYR A 237 42.41 -15.11 12.68
N GLY A 238 42.59 -16.42 12.92
CA GLY A 238 41.50 -17.31 13.35
C GLY A 238 40.33 -17.38 12.34
N VAL A 239 40.62 -17.20 11.05
CA VAL A 239 39.62 -17.34 9.98
C VAL A 239 39.25 -18.82 9.85
N ARG A 240 37.96 -19.11 9.73
CA ARG A 240 37.47 -20.48 9.56
C ARG A 240 37.97 -21.06 8.24
N LYS A 241 38.44 -22.31 8.29
CA LYS A 241 39.02 -23.02 7.14
C LYS A 241 38.03 -23.28 5.98
N ASN A 242 36.73 -23.20 6.22
CA ASN A 242 35.72 -23.30 5.16
C ASN A 242 35.88 -22.19 4.08
N LEU A 243 36.32 -21.00 4.49
CA LEU A 243 36.55 -19.91 3.54
C LEU A 243 37.78 -20.18 2.67
N GLU A 244 38.85 -20.77 3.23
CA GLU A 244 40.04 -21.19 2.47
C GLU A 244 39.67 -22.21 1.39
N VAL A 245 38.87 -23.24 1.73
CA VAL A 245 38.35 -24.22 0.77
C VAL A 245 37.62 -23.53 -0.38
N THR A 246 36.75 -22.57 -0.06
CA THR A 246 35.96 -21.85 -1.06
C THR A 246 36.86 -21.04 -1.99
N ILE A 247 37.84 -20.31 -1.44
CA ILE A 247 38.79 -19.51 -2.24
C ILE A 247 39.63 -20.39 -3.17
N LEU A 248 40.08 -21.55 -2.70
CA LEU A 248 40.83 -22.50 -3.53
C LEU A 248 39.97 -23.06 -4.68
N ASN A 249 38.69 -23.35 -4.41
CA ASN A 249 37.74 -23.74 -5.47
C ASN A 249 37.53 -22.63 -6.50
N GLU A 250 37.40 -21.37 -6.07
CA GLU A 250 37.31 -20.23 -7.00
C GLU A 250 38.57 -20.08 -7.86
N TYR A 251 39.75 -20.32 -7.30
CA TYR A 251 41.00 -20.39 -8.08
C TYR A 251 40.99 -21.50 -9.11
N ALA A 252 40.48 -22.68 -8.76
CA ALA A 252 40.38 -23.80 -9.69
C ALA A 252 39.53 -23.45 -10.91
N TRP A 253 38.36 -22.84 -10.69
CA TRP A 253 37.49 -22.36 -11.77
C TRP A 253 38.13 -21.24 -12.59
N LEU A 254 38.79 -20.29 -11.94
CA LEU A 254 39.52 -19.22 -12.63
C LEU A 254 40.60 -19.78 -13.58
N TYR A 255 41.39 -20.75 -13.14
CA TYR A 255 42.41 -21.37 -13.98
C TYR A 255 41.83 -22.27 -15.06
N TYR A 256 40.69 -22.92 -14.79
CA TYR A 256 39.95 -23.66 -15.80
C TYR A 256 39.49 -22.74 -16.94
N ASP A 257 38.92 -21.57 -16.61
CA ASP A 257 38.47 -20.57 -17.60
C ASP A 257 39.63 -20.00 -18.42
N GLN A 258 40.81 -19.90 -17.82
CA GLN A 258 42.05 -19.52 -18.50
C GLN A 258 42.67 -20.66 -19.34
N LYS A 259 42.03 -21.83 -19.39
CA LYS A 259 42.54 -23.06 -20.05
C LYS A 259 43.84 -23.59 -19.46
N LYS A 260 44.16 -23.22 -18.22
CA LYS A 260 45.34 -23.71 -17.48
C LYS A 260 44.94 -24.91 -16.63
N TYR A 261 44.53 -26.00 -17.30
CA TYR A 261 43.85 -27.13 -16.67
C TYR A 261 44.68 -27.83 -15.59
N SER A 262 46.01 -27.95 -15.75
CA SER A 262 46.87 -28.52 -14.71
C SER A 262 46.88 -27.68 -13.43
N GLN A 263 46.81 -26.35 -13.54
CA GLN A 263 46.69 -25.47 -12.36
C GLN A 263 45.29 -25.56 -11.76
N ALA A 264 44.25 -25.67 -12.59
CA ALA A 264 42.88 -25.87 -12.12
C ALA A 264 42.77 -27.12 -11.23
N VAL A 265 43.31 -28.26 -11.70
CA VAL A 265 43.39 -29.51 -10.93
C VAL A 265 44.17 -29.31 -9.64
N HIS A 266 45.34 -28.66 -9.68
CA HIS A 266 46.17 -28.43 -8.49
C HIS A 266 45.39 -27.71 -7.37
N TYR A 267 44.72 -26.61 -7.69
CA TYR A 267 43.92 -25.87 -6.71
C TYR A 267 42.68 -26.64 -6.26
N ALA A 268 42.02 -27.39 -7.16
CA ALA A 268 40.88 -28.23 -6.82
C ALA A 268 41.26 -29.37 -5.86
N GLU A 269 42.43 -29.98 -6.03
CA GLU A 269 42.94 -31.03 -5.15
C GLU A 269 43.32 -30.48 -3.76
N MET A 270 43.91 -29.28 -3.70
CA MET A 270 44.14 -28.58 -2.43
C MET A 270 42.81 -28.31 -1.70
N ALA A 271 41.79 -27.84 -2.43
CA ALA A 271 40.46 -27.61 -1.88
C ALA A 271 39.82 -28.92 -1.38
N GLU A 272 39.89 -30.01 -2.16
CA GLU A 272 39.37 -31.33 -1.81
C GLU A 272 40.03 -31.88 -0.53
N HIS A 273 41.35 -31.74 -0.42
CA HIS A 273 42.09 -32.21 0.75
C HIS A 273 41.62 -31.52 2.04
N LEU A 274 41.46 -30.20 2.01
CA LEU A 274 40.96 -29.44 3.17
C LEU A 274 39.49 -29.75 3.46
N GLU A 275 38.65 -29.86 2.42
CA GLU A 275 37.22 -30.08 2.55
C GLU A 275 36.90 -31.43 3.23
N LYS A 276 37.73 -32.47 3.03
CA LYS A 276 37.60 -33.78 3.72
C LYS A 276 37.55 -33.66 5.24
N SER A 277 38.19 -32.64 5.82
CA SER A 277 38.23 -32.43 7.27
C SER A 277 37.05 -31.59 7.82
N ILE A 278 36.35 -30.84 6.96
CA ILE A 278 35.34 -29.83 7.37
C ILE A 278 33.94 -30.21 6.89
N SER A 279 33.84 -30.96 5.79
CA SER A 279 32.61 -31.43 5.15
C SER A 279 31.64 -30.29 4.77
N ILE A 280 31.78 -29.79 3.55
CA ILE A 280 30.97 -28.75 2.90
C ILE A 280 30.44 -29.32 1.56
N PRO A 281 29.32 -30.07 1.58
CA PRO A 281 28.87 -30.86 0.42
C PRO A 281 28.65 -30.07 -0.87
N TYR A 282 28.17 -28.83 -0.80
CA TYR A 282 27.96 -27.98 -1.98
C TYR A 282 29.28 -27.60 -2.65
N ILE A 283 30.28 -27.17 -1.87
CA ILE A 283 31.60 -26.85 -2.42
C ILE A 283 32.30 -28.13 -2.90
N ARG A 284 32.12 -29.26 -2.21
CA ARG A 284 32.63 -30.57 -2.67
C ARG A 284 32.08 -30.94 -4.05
N ARG A 285 30.79 -30.69 -4.32
CA ARG A 285 30.20 -30.89 -5.65
C ARG A 285 30.93 -30.04 -6.68
N ASP A 286 31.16 -28.77 -6.39
CA ASP A 286 31.81 -27.83 -7.32
C ASP A 286 33.27 -28.22 -7.58
N ILE A 287 34.00 -28.67 -6.55
CA ILE A 287 35.35 -29.22 -6.65
C ILE A 287 35.37 -30.47 -7.56
N TYR A 288 34.39 -31.36 -7.42
CA TYR A 288 34.28 -32.53 -8.29
C TYR A 288 33.97 -32.14 -9.73
N GLU A 289 33.15 -31.12 -9.94
CA GLU A 289 32.81 -30.62 -11.28
C GLU A 289 34.03 -30.05 -11.99
N VAL A 290 34.80 -29.16 -11.34
CA VAL A 290 35.98 -28.55 -11.96
C VAL A 290 37.08 -29.59 -12.22
N ASN A 291 37.27 -30.56 -11.32
CA ASN A 291 38.19 -31.67 -11.55
C ASN A 291 37.75 -32.53 -12.74
N PHE A 292 36.47 -32.94 -12.79
CA PHE A 292 35.92 -33.68 -13.92
C PHE A 292 36.19 -32.97 -15.24
N LYS A 293 35.82 -31.69 -15.34
CA LYS A 293 36.01 -30.89 -16.55
C LYS A 293 37.48 -30.71 -16.91
N SER A 294 38.33 -30.40 -15.93
CA SER A 294 39.77 -30.20 -16.17
C SER A 294 40.45 -31.49 -16.64
N TYR A 295 40.11 -32.65 -16.07
CA TYR A 295 40.66 -33.93 -16.50
C TYR A 295 40.17 -34.37 -17.89
N VAL A 296 38.96 -33.96 -18.32
CA VAL A 296 38.51 -34.14 -19.71
C VAL A 296 39.45 -33.41 -20.67
N GLU A 297 39.72 -32.13 -20.40
CA GLU A 297 40.56 -31.28 -21.25
C GLU A 297 42.03 -31.72 -21.27
N LEU A 298 42.51 -32.35 -20.20
CA LEU A 298 43.84 -32.96 -20.12
C LEU A 298 43.94 -34.33 -20.82
N GLY A 299 42.82 -34.94 -21.22
CA GLY A 299 42.78 -36.28 -21.81
C GLY A 299 42.89 -37.44 -20.81
N GLU A 300 42.79 -37.16 -19.51
CA GLU A 300 42.94 -38.12 -18.41
C GLU A 300 41.62 -38.86 -18.12
N LYS A 301 41.31 -39.85 -18.96
CA LYS A 301 39.99 -40.53 -18.99
C LYS A 301 39.57 -41.16 -17.66
N GLU A 302 40.47 -41.85 -16.97
CA GLU A 302 40.13 -42.54 -15.71
C GLU A 302 39.85 -41.55 -14.57
N ALA A 303 40.67 -40.50 -14.45
CA ALA A 303 40.46 -39.44 -13.48
C ALA A 303 39.15 -38.67 -13.76
N SER A 304 38.89 -38.32 -15.03
CA SER A 304 37.64 -37.71 -15.46
C SER A 304 36.42 -38.56 -15.08
N LYS A 305 36.43 -39.86 -15.42
CA LYS A 305 35.33 -40.78 -15.10
C LYS A 305 35.09 -40.90 -13.59
N LYS A 306 36.16 -40.95 -12.79
CA LYS A 306 36.07 -40.94 -11.32
C LYS A 306 35.34 -39.70 -10.83
N TYR A 307 35.78 -38.50 -11.23
CA TYR A 307 35.18 -37.25 -10.76
C TYR A 307 33.77 -37.01 -11.29
N MET A 308 33.46 -37.44 -12.53
CA MET A 308 32.11 -37.41 -13.08
C MET A 308 31.13 -38.20 -12.20
N ASN A 309 31.49 -39.43 -11.83
CA ASN A 309 30.66 -40.28 -10.98
C ASN A 309 30.45 -39.69 -9.58
N LEU A 310 31.50 -39.11 -8.99
CA LEU A 310 31.43 -38.43 -7.70
C LEU A 310 30.53 -37.19 -7.76
N TYR A 311 30.68 -36.38 -8.80
CA TYR A 311 29.85 -35.21 -9.08
C TYR A 311 28.38 -35.58 -9.23
N THR A 312 28.05 -36.49 -10.15
CA THR A 312 26.65 -36.87 -10.45
C THR A 312 25.95 -37.40 -9.20
N LYS A 313 26.59 -38.33 -8.48
CA LYS A 313 26.02 -38.91 -7.26
C LYS A 313 25.74 -37.86 -6.18
N LEU A 314 26.68 -36.93 -5.99
CA LEU A 314 26.53 -35.87 -4.98
C LEU A 314 25.49 -34.84 -5.41
N ASN A 315 25.50 -34.42 -6.68
CA ASN A 315 24.54 -33.47 -7.23
C ASN A 315 23.09 -33.97 -7.09
N ASP A 316 22.83 -35.23 -7.45
CA ASP A 316 21.49 -35.83 -7.32
C ASP A 316 21.02 -35.85 -5.86
N SER A 317 21.93 -36.12 -4.92
CA SER A 317 21.63 -36.07 -3.48
C SER A 317 21.28 -34.64 -3.02
N LEU A 318 22.05 -33.64 -3.44
CA LEU A 318 21.86 -32.24 -3.05
C LEU A 318 20.57 -31.66 -3.63
N VAL A 319 20.30 -31.85 -4.93
CA VAL A 319 19.07 -31.38 -5.59
C VAL A 319 17.82 -31.97 -4.93
N ASN A 320 17.86 -33.25 -4.53
CA ASN A 320 16.75 -33.88 -3.81
C ASN A 320 16.57 -33.31 -2.39
N GLN A 321 17.65 -32.87 -1.74
CA GLN A 321 17.59 -32.20 -0.45
C GLN A 321 17.01 -30.78 -0.59
N GLU A 322 17.46 -29.98 -1.55
CA GLU A 322 16.97 -28.62 -1.83
C GLU A 322 15.46 -28.60 -2.11
N LYS A 323 14.95 -29.55 -2.90
CA LYS A 323 13.50 -29.69 -3.16
C LYS A 323 12.68 -29.85 -1.88
N LYS A 324 13.23 -30.52 -0.85
CA LYS A 324 12.55 -30.71 0.44
C LYS A 324 12.63 -29.47 1.32
N THR A 325 13.79 -28.80 1.37
CA THR A 325 14.06 -27.71 2.32
C THR A 325 13.60 -26.33 1.84
N ILE A 326 13.62 -26.04 0.55
CA ILE A 326 13.28 -24.74 -0.01
C ILE A 326 11.89 -24.78 -0.66
N ASN A 327 11.69 -25.64 -1.66
CA ASN A 327 10.49 -25.56 -2.51
C ASN A 327 9.18 -25.83 -1.76
N THR A 328 9.16 -26.78 -0.83
CA THR A 328 7.94 -27.14 -0.10
C THR A 328 7.51 -26.05 0.90
N PRO A 329 8.41 -25.52 1.77
CA PRO A 329 8.08 -24.39 2.64
C PRO A 329 7.74 -23.10 1.89
N VAL A 330 8.48 -22.75 0.82
CA VAL A 330 8.22 -21.55 0.01
C VAL A 330 6.81 -21.58 -0.57
N LYS A 331 6.42 -22.70 -1.21
CA LYS A 331 5.08 -22.84 -1.79
C LYS A 331 3.99 -22.64 -0.74
N LYS A 332 4.15 -23.24 0.44
CA LYS A 332 3.21 -23.08 1.55
C LYS A 332 3.12 -21.63 2.04
N MET A 333 4.25 -20.94 2.16
CA MET A 333 4.29 -19.52 2.55
C MET A 333 3.62 -18.62 1.51
N MET A 334 3.87 -18.85 0.22
CA MET A 334 3.21 -18.13 -0.87
C MET A 334 1.69 -18.35 -0.85
N ASP A 335 1.25 -19.58 -0.59
CA ASP A 335 -0.18 -19.90 -0.47
C ASP A 335 -0.82 -19.18 0.75
N GLU A 336 -0.13 -19.13 1.89
CA GLU A 336 -0.58 -18.41 3.09
C GLU A 336 -0.66 -16.89 2.87
N GLN A 337 0.36 -16.30 2.25
CA GLN A 337 0.41 -14.88 1.93
C GLN A 337 -0.63 -14.50 0.85
N GLY A 338 -0.81 -15.36 -0.16
CA GLY A 338 -1.83 -15.21 -1.19
C GLY A 338 -3.25 -15.23 -0.63
N LYS A 339 -3.54 -16.16 0.30
CA LYS A 339 -4.83 -16.19 1.01
C LYS A 339 -5.05 -14.91 1.83
N ALA A 340 -4.05 -14.45 2.58
CA ALA A 340 -4.15 -13.21 3.35
C ALA A 340 -4.42 -11.98 2.45
N HIS A 341 -3.74 -11.90 1.31
CA HIS A 341 -3.93 -10.81 0.35
C HIS A 341 -5.33 -10.84 -0.29
N SER A 342 -5.83 -12.01 -0.69
CA SER A 342 -7.17 -12.17 -1.26
C SER A 342 -8.28 -11.74 -0.29
N GLY A 343 -8.14 -12.02 1.00
CA GLY A 343 -9.11 -11.62 2.02
C GLY A 343 -9.20 -10.09 2.19
N ASN A 344 -8.08 -9.38 2.07
CA ASN A 344 -8.07 -7.93 2.12
C ASN A 344 -8.71 -7.30 0.87
N ILE A 345 -8.45 -7.86 -0.32
CA ILE A 345 -9.09 -7.41 -1.56
C ILE A 345 -10.61 -7.60 -1.49
N GLN A 346 -11.09 -8.74 -1.00
CA GLN A 346 -12.54 -8.99 -0.85
C GLN A 346 -13.19 -7.94 0.07
N LYS A 347 -12.56 -7.59 1.20
CA LYS A 347 -13.06 -6.53 2.10
C LYS A 347 -13.16 -5.17 1.39
N ILE A 348 -12.13 -4.79 0.64
CA ILE A 348 -12.12 -3.53 -0.12
C ILE A 348 -13.26 -3.53 -1.16
N LEU A 349 -13.44 -4.62 -1.90
CA LEU A 349 -14.52 -4.74 -2.89
C LEU A 349 -15.91 -4.61 -2.24
N VAL A 350 -16.12 -5.20 -1.06
CA VAL A 350 -17.38 -5.04 -0.31
C VAL A 350 -17.60 -3.58 0.10
N PHE A 351 -16.58 -2.90 0.64
CA PHE A 351 -16.69 -1.48 1.02
C PHE A 351 -17.00 -0.59 -0.18
N VAL A 352 -16.32 -0.80 -1.31
CA VAL A 352 -16.58 -0.05 -2.55
C VAL A 352 -18.00 -0.29 -3.05
N SER A 353 -18.48 -1.53 -3.01
CA SER A 353 -19.84 -1.89 -3.43
C SER A 353 -20.91 -1.20 -2.58
N VAL A 354 -20.73 -1.21 -1.25
CA VAL A 354 -21.65 -0.51 -0.31
C VAL A 354 -21.63 0.99 -0.56
N PHE A 355 -20.45 1.58 -0.79
CA PHE A 355 -20.32 3.01 -1.07
C PHE A 355 -21.05 3.43 -2.36
N ILE A 356 -20.95 2.63 -3.42
CA ILE A 356 -21.68 2.87 -4.68
C ILE A 356 -23.19 2.81 -4.45
N ILE A 357 -23.67 1.82 -3.70
CA ILE A 357 -25.11 1.68 -3.37
C ILE A 357 -25.61 2.92 -2.62
N LEU A 358 -24.84 3.45 -1.66
CA LEU A 358 -25.20 4.65 -0.91
C LEU A 358 -25.27 5.90 -1.81
N ILE A 359 -24.36 6.04 -2.77
CA ILE A 359 -24.39 7.14 -3.74
C ILE A 359 -25.65 7.05 -4.61
N ILE A 360 -25.98 5.87 -5.12
CA ILE A 360 -27.18 5.65 -5.94
C ILE A 360 -28.44 5.95 -5.11
N ALA A 361 -28.55 5.42 -3.89
CA ALA A 361 -29.68 5.67 -3.00
C ALA A 361 -29.83 7.17 -2.68
N GLY A 362 -28.73 7.86 -2.37
CA GLY A 362 -28.71 9.30 -2.14
C GLY A 362 -29.18 10.09 -3.37
N GLY A 363 -28.71 9.71 -4.56
CA GLY A 363 -29.14 10.29 -5.83
C GLY A 363 -30.63 10.12 -6.10
N ILE A 364 -31.18 8.91 -5.87
CA ILE A 364 -32.61 8.62 -6.01
C ILE A 364 -33.45 9.46 -5.03
N ILE A 365 -33.02 9.56 -3.76
CA ILE A 365 -33.71 10.36 -2.75
C ILE A 365 -33.70 11.85 -3.14
N PHE A 366 -32.56 12.37 -3.56
CA PHE A 366 -32.42 13.75 -4.01
C PHE A 366 -33.34 14.04 -5.20
N TRP A 367 -33.32 13.17 -6.22
CA TRP A 367 -34.18 13.29 -7.40
C TRP A 367 -35.66 13.28 -7.02
N LYS A 368 -36.10 12.35 -6.16
CA LYS A 368 -37.49 12.27 -5.69
C LYS A 368 -37.91 13.50 -4.90
N ARG A 369 -37.04 14.06 -4.05
CA ARG A 369 -37.32 15.31 -3.32
C ARG A 369 -37.44 16.50 -4.26
N ASN A 370 -36.59 16.58 -5.28
CA ASN A 370 -36.63 17.67 -6.26
C ASN A 370 -37.91 17.60 -7.12
N GLN A 371 -38.29 16.40 -7.57
CA GLN A 371 -39.54 16.19 -8.32
C GLN A 371 -40.78 16.59 -7.51
N ARG A 372 -40.83 16.25 -6.22
CA ARG A 372 -41.91 16.67 -5.33
C ARG A 372 -42.02 18.19 -5.21
N LYS A 373 -40.89 18.89 -5.09
CA LYS A 373 -40.88 20.37 -5.04
C LYS A 373 -41.39 20.98 -6.35
N LEU A 374 -40.97 20.43 -7.48
CA LEU A 374 -41.37 20.89 -8.81
C LEU A 374 -42.88 20.71 -9.03
N HIS A 375 -43.43 19.56 -8.64
CA HIS A 375 -44.86 19.29 -8.75
C HIS A 375 -45.72 20.19 -7.86
N LYS A 376 -45.30 20.45 -6.61
CA LYS A 376 -45.99 21.41 -5.74
C LYS A 376 -46.06 22.82 -6.33
N SER A 377 -45.00 23.25 -7.03
CA SER A 377 -44.98 24.57 -7.69
C SER A 377 -45.97 24.61 -8.86
N TYR A 378 -46.09 23.51 -9.60
CA TYR A 378 -47.10 23.34 -10.63
C TYR A 378 -48.53 23.38 -10.06
N GLU A 379 -48.83 22.59 -9.03
CA GLU A 379 -50.16 22.57 -8.38
C GLU A 379 -50.57 23.97 -7.90
N ALA A 380 -49.65 24.72 -7.29
CA ALA A 380 -49.91 26.09 -6.85
C ALA A 380 -50.34 27.02 -8.00
N VAL A 381 -49.73 26.88 -9.18
CA VAL A 381 -50.13 27.64 -10.37
C VAL A 381 -51.52 27.23 -10.84
N ILE A 382 -51.81 25.93 -10.91
CA ILE A 382 -53.13 25.42 -11.31
C ILE A 382 -54.23 25.88 -10.36
N ASP A 383 -53.99 25.82 -9.04
CA ASP A 383 -54.96 26.27 -8.03
C ASP A 383 -55.24 27.78 -8.15
N ASN A 384 -54.23 28.58 -8.45
CA ASN A 384 -54.40 30.02 -8.69
C ASN A 384 -55.25 30.28 -9.94
N LEU A 385 -55.06 29.53 -11.02
CA LEU A 385 -55.87 29.63 -12.23
C LEU A 385 -57.33 29.26 -11.98
N LYS A 386 -57.58 28.18 -11.24
CA LYS A 386 -58.94 27.78 -10.82
C LYS A 386 -59.64 28.87 -10.01
N LYS A 387 -58.95 29.48 -9.04
CA LYS A 387 -59.51 30.57 -8.21
C LYS A 387 -59.82 31.83 -9.04
N ALA A 388 -58.93 32.19 -9.97
CA ALA A 388 -59.12 33.36 -10.84
C ALA A 388 -60.37 33.23 -11.74
N ASN A 389 -60.70 32.01 -12.18
CA ASN A 389 -61.88 31.74 -13.02
C ASN A 389 -63.22 31.67 -12.23
N HIS A 390 -63.20 31.68 -10.90
CA HIS A 390 -64.40 31.49 -10.05
C HIS A 390 -64.79 32.69 -9.17
N THR A 391 -64.22 33.88 -9.38
CA THR A 391 -64.52 35.07 -8.55
C THR A 391 -65.20 36.18 -9.37
N PRO A 392 -66.43 36.64 -9.02
CA PRO A 392 -67.00 37.85 -9.60
C PRO A 392 -66.21 39.08 -9.16
N VAL A 393 -65.98 40.01 -10.09
CA VAL A 393 -65.26 41.27 -9.88
C VAL A 393 -65.97 42.10 -8.79
N ALA A 394 -65.42 42.11 -7.58
CA ALA A 394 -65.80 43.06 -6.54
C ALA A 394 -64.93 44.31 -6.67
N ASP A 395 -65.60 45.47 -6.70
CA ASP A 395 -65.00 46.81 -6.77
C ASP A 395 -63.87 46.97 -5.75
N MET A 396 -62.65 47.13 -6.25
CA MET A 396 -61.47 47.40 -5.42
C MET A 396 -61.31 48.92 -5.30
N GLN A 397 -61.79 49.49 -4.21
CA GLN A 397 -61.42 50.86 -3.82
C GLN A 397 -59.95 50.85 -3.38
N VAL A 398 -59.11 51.56 -4.12
CA VAL A 398 -57.68 51.74 -3.82
C VAL A 398 -57.54 52.85 -2.78
N GLU A 399 -57.17 52.51 -1.55
CA GLU A 399 -56.65 53.47 -0.58
C GLU A 399 -55.25 53.93 -1.01
N ILE A 400 -55.07 55.23 -1.18
CA ILE A 400 -53.81 55.86 -1.58
C ILE A 400 -53.03 56.21 -0.31
N SER A 401 -52.04 55.39 0.04
CA SER A 401 -51.03 55.73 1.06
C SER A 401 -49.86 56.49 0.41
N SER A 402 -49.58 57.68 0.93
CA SER A 402 -48.67 58.66 0.32
C SER A 402 -47.25 58.57 0.88
N GLU A 403 -46.30 58.08 0.07
CA GLU A 403 -44.92 58.54 0.11
C GLU A 403 -44.58 59.19 -1.24
N LYS A 404 -44.64 60.53 -1.29
CA LYS A 404 -44.48 61.33 -2.50
C LYS A 404 -43.01 61.49 -2.86
N SER A 405 -42.57 60.87 -3.96
CA SER A 405 -41.31 61.24 -4.63
C SER A 405 -41.53 62.08 -5.91
N ILE A 406 -42.79 62.33 -6.32
CA ILE A 406 -43.16 63.19 -7.46
C ILE A 406 -44.51 63.89 -7.19
N ASN A 407 -44.62 65.19 -7.50
CA ASN A 407 -45.88 65.94 -7.52
C ASN A 407 -46.74 65.48 -8.72
N ILE A 408 -47.45 64.37 -8.58
CA ILE A 408 -48.51 63.93 -9.51
C ILE A 408 -49.85 64.17 -8.79
N THR A 409 -50.83 64.81 -9.45
CA THR A 409 -52.16 65.00 -8.85
C THR A 409 -52.90 63.67 -8.78
N ASP A 410 -53.72 63.49 -7.74
CA ASP A 410 -54.48 62.25 -7.53
C ASP A 410 -55.43 61.95 -8.70
N GLU A 411 -55.97 62.98 -9.37
CA GLU A 411 -56.76 62.79 -10.59
C GLU A 411 -55.94 62.21 -11.76
N THR A 412 -54.68 62.65 -11.90
CA THR A 412 -53.77 62.17 -12.96
C THR A 412 -53.39 60.72 -12.73
N VAL A 413 -53.11 60.33 -11.47
CA VAL A 413 -52.84 58.94 -11.09
C VAL A 413 -54.04 58.06 -11.41
N LYS A 414 -55.25 58.45 -10.98
CA LYS A 414 -56.48 57.69 -11.22
C LYS A 414 -56.76 57.53 -12.73
N MET A 415 -56.56 58.59 -13.51
CA MET A 415 -56.71 58.53 -14.97
C MET A 415 -55.73 57.52 -15.60
N ILE A 416 -54.46 57.55 -15.21
CA ILE A 416 -53.44 56.64 -15.75
C ILE A 416 -53.73 55.18 -15.35
N LEU A 417 -54.18 54.92 -14.13
CA LEU A 417 -54.57 53.58 -13.67
C LEU A 417 -55.74 53.01 -14.49
N VAL A 418 -56.76 53.81 -14.78
CA VAL A 418 -57.89 53.39 -15.64
C VAL A 418 -57.41 53.08 -17.07
N LYS A 419 -56.50 53.90 -17.62
CA LYS A 419 -55.93 53.63 -18.94
C LYS A 419 -55.04 52.38 -18.94
N LEU A 420 -54.29 52.13 -17.87
CA LEU A 420 -53.50 50.91 -17.68
C LEU A 420 -54.37 49.66 -17.62
N GLU A 421 -55.48 49.71 -16.89
CA GLU A 421 -56.43 48.59 -16.84
C GLU A 421 -57.04 48.28 -18.22
N LYS A 422 -57.38 49.32 -18.99
CA LYS A 422 -57.83 49.16 -20.39
C LYS A 422 -56.73 48.56 -21.26
N PHE A 423 -55.48 48.96 -21.05
CA PHE A 423 -54.32 48.40 -21.75
C PHE A 423 -54.13 46.91 -21.43
N GLU A 424 -54.19 46.53 -20.15
CA GLU A 424 -54.12 45.13 -19.70
C GLU A 424 -55.22 44.28 -20.38
N LYS A 425 -56.48 44.75 -20.37
CA LYS A 425 -57.61 44.06 -21.02
C LYS A 425 -57.46 43.96 -22.54
N SER A 426 -56.79 44.92 -23.17
CA SER A 426 -56.61 44.95 -24.63
C SER A 426 -55.54 43.98 -25.16
N GLN A 427 -54.77 43.32 -24.29
CA GLN A 427 -53.67 42.41 -24.65
C GLN A 427 -52.56 43.04 -25.51
N LYS A 428 -52.53 44.36 -25.65
CA LYS A 428 -51.48 45.10 -26.39
C LYS A 428 -50.08 44.90 -25.82
N PHE A 429 -49.97 44.38 -24.59
CA PHE A 429 -48.69 44.00 -23.98
C PHE A 429 -47.93 42.91 -24.74
N ILE A 430 -48.58 42.16 -25.64
CA ILE A 430 -47.97 41.11 -26.46
C ILE A 430 -47.15 41.69 -27.64
N LYS A 431 -47.32 42.98 -27.97
CA LYS A 431 -46.60 43.63 -29.08
C LYS A 431 -45.08 43.58 -28.84
N LYS A 432 -44.33 43.09 -29.85
CA LYS A 432 -42.86 42.88 -29.77
C LYS A 432 -42.08 44.15 -29.45
N ASP A 433 -42.49 45.29 -30.01
CA ASP A 433 -41.78 46.58 -29.87
C ASP A 433 -42.36 47.47 -28.77
N LEU A 434 -43.07 46.89 -27.79
CA LEU A 434 -43.58 47.66 -26.67
C LEU A 434 -42.42 48.12 -25.77
N SER A 435 -42.22 49.43 -25.71
CA SER A 435 -41.32 50.11 -24.79
C SER A 435 -42.09 51.00 -23.81
N LEU A 436 -41.47 51.33 -22.67
CA LEU A 436 -42.04 52.27 -21.70
C LEU A 436 -42.42 53.60 -22.35
N THR A 437 -41.59 54.09 -23.29
CA THR A 437 -41.85 55.30 -24.08
C THR A 437 -43.09 55.16 -24.95
N SER A 438 -43.21 54.04 -25.70
CA SER A 438 -44.40 53.81 -26.52
C SER A 438 -45.68 53.69 -25.70
N LEU A 439 -45.61 53.03 -24.54
CA LEU A 439 -46.78 52.89 -23.66
C LEU A 439 -47.16 54.23 -23.01
N ALA A 440 -46.18 55.04 -22.60
CA ALA A 440 -46.45 56.37 -22.07
C ALA A 440 -47.19 57.25 -23.09
N ASN A 441 -46.74 57.22 -24.34
CA ASN A 441 -47.39 57.94 -25.44
C ASN A 441 -48.82 57.43 -25.69
N ASP A 442 -49.02 56.11 -25.75
CA ASP A 442 -50.34 55.49 -25.95
C ASP A 442 -51.33 55.84 -24.83
N LEU A 443 -50.85 55.99 -23.60
CA LEU A 443 -51.65 56.39 -22.43
C LEU A 443 -51.74 57.92 -22.26
N SER A 444 -51.14 58.70 -23.17
CA SER A 444 -51.05 60.17 -23.13
C SER A 444 -50.46 60.67 -21.80
N THR A 445 -49.33 60.11 -21.39
CA THR A 445 -48.55 60.49 -20.21
C THR A 445 -47.05 60.53 -20.53
N ASN A 446 -46.21 60.87 -19.55
CA ASN A 446 -44.76 60.81 -19.69
C ASN A 446 -44.18 59.52 -19.05
N THR A 447 -43.00 59.11 -19.51
CA THR A 447 -42.33 57.87 -19.06
C THR A 447 -42.03 57.85 -17.57
N ARG A 448 -41.72 59.02 -16.97
CA ARG A 448 -41.45 59.16 -15.54
C ARG A 448 -42.70 58.87 -14.70
N TYR A 449 -43.84 59.45 -15.07
CA TYR A 449 -45.11 59.24 -14.38
C TYR A 449 -45.57 57.79 -14.53
N LEU A 450 -45.49 57.23 -15.73
CA LEU A 450 -45.87 55.85 -15.96
C LEU A 450 -45.00 54.86 -15.19
N SER A 451 -43.68 55.06 -15.18
CA SER A 451 -42.75 54.19 -14.44
C SER A 451 -43.01 54.21 -12.94
N GLU A 452 -43.20 55.40 -12.35
CA GLU A 452 -43.48 55.51 -10.91
C GLU A 452 -44.87 54.94 -10.56
N ILE A 453 -45.89 55.16 -11.40
CA ILE A 453 -47.22 54.59 -11.16
C ILE A 453 -47.19 53.06 -11.25
N ILE A 454 -46.49 52.47 -12.23
CA ILE A 454 -46.33 51.01 -12.31
C ILE A 454 -45.56 50.50 -11.09
N LYS A 455 -44.48 51.20 -10.69
CA LYS A 455 -43.69 50.82 -9.52
C LYS A 455 -44.48 50.87 -8.22
N GLN A 456 -45.32 51.90 -8.04
CA GLN A 456 -46.09 52.12 -6.82
C GLN A 456 -47.35 51.26 -6.76
N TYR A 457 -48.11 51.13 -7.86
CA TYR A 457 -49.44 50.51 -7.86
C TYR A 457 -49.48 49.10 -8.48
N ARG A 458 -48.36 48.62 -9.03
CA ARG A 458 -48.19 47.24 -9.49
C ARG A 458 -46.98 46.56 -8.86
N GLU A 459 -46.33 47.22 -7.90
CA GLU A 459 -45.15 46.76 -7.15
C GLU A 459 -44.03 46.19 -8.03
N ASN A 460 -43.91 46.69 -9.26
CA ASN A 460 -43.02 46.12 -10.27
C ASN A 460 -42.33 47.21 -11.08
N ASN A 461 -41.12 46.94 -11.56
CA ASN A 461 -40.57 47.76 -12.64
C ASN A 461 -41.30 47.46 -13.95
N TYR A 462 -41.23 48.39 -14.92
CA TYR A 462 -41.91 48.24 -16.21
C TYR A 462 -41.67 46.88 -16.89
N ASN A 463 -40.42 46.41 -16.91
CA ASN A 463 -40.07 45.14 -17.55
C ASN A 463 -40.73 43.95 -16.84
N ASN A 464 -40.66 43.88 -15.52
CA ASN A 464 -41.30 42.82 -14.74
C ASN A 464 -42.82 42.86 -14.88
N TYR A 465 -43.41 44.05 -14.88
CA TYR A 465 -44.86 44.23 -15.06
C TYR A 465 -45.34 43.68 -16.41
N ILE A 466 -44.71 44.09 -17.52
CA ILE A 466 -45.05 43.59 -18.85
C ILE A 466 -44.79 42.09 -18.96
N ASN A 467 -43.65 41.61 -18.44
CA ASN A 467 -43.31 40.19 -18.47
C ASN A 467 -44.32 39.36 -17.67
N GLY A 468 -44.76 39.83 -16.51
CA GLY A 468 -45.82 39.19 -15.71
C GLY A 468 -47.11 39.04 -16.51
N LEU A 469 -47.59 40.12 -17.14
CA LEU A 469 -48.78 40.08 -18.00
C LEU A 469 -48.65 39.07 -19.15
N ARG A 470 -47.48 39.04 -19.82
CA ARG A 470 -47.19 38.10 -20.91
C ARG A 470 -47.18 36.64 -20.44
N ILE A 471 -46.59 36.36 -19.28
CA ILE A 471 -46.57 35.02 -18.69
C ILE A 471 -47.98 34.60 -18.25
N SER A 472 -48.72 35.47 -17.56
CA SER A 472 -50.12 35.18 -17.20
C SER A 472 -50.99 34.89 -18.42
N TYR A 473 -50.81 35.65 -19.50
CA TYR A 473 -51.52 35.41 -20.76
C TYR A 473 -51.25 34.01 -21.33
N ILE A 474 -49.97 33.63 -21.46
CA ILE A 474 -49.64 32.34 -22.09
C ILE A 474 -49.99 31.16 -21.18
N ILE A 475 -49.90 31.31 -19.86
CA ILE A 475 -50.36 30.30 -18.90
C ILE A 475 -51.86 30.07 -19.06
N ASN A 476 -52.65 31.14 -19.13
CA ASN A 476 -54.09 31.04 -19.35
C ASN A 476 -54.40 30.36 -20.69
N LYS A 477 -53.68 30.70 -21.78
CA LYS A 477 -53.84 30.02 -23.07
C LYS A 477 -53.49 28.53 -23.01
N LEU A 478 -52.42 28.17 -22.31
CA LEU A 478 -52.01 26.78 -22.11
C LEU A 478 -53.02 25.98 -21.26
N TYR A 479 -53.65 26.64 -20.29
CA TYR A 479 -54.65 26.04 -19.42
C TYR A 479 -55.98 25.83 -20.15
N GLU A 480 -56.51 26.87 -20.79
CA GLU A 480 -57.84 26.88 -21.40
C GLU A 480 -57.89 26.20 -22.78
N ASP A 481 -56.83 26.30 -23.59
CA ASP A 481 -56.83 25.83 -24.98
C ASP A 481 -55.77 24.74 -25.20
N PRO A 482 -56.18 23.46 -25.29
CA PRO A 482 -55.26 22.34 -25.48
C PRO A 482 -54.37 22.45 -26.72
N ILE A 483 -54.78 23.16 -27.78
CA ILE A 483 -53.95 23.30 -28.99
C ILE A 483 -52.62 24.01 -28.69
N TYR A 484 -52.61 24.91 -27.70
CA TYR A 484 -51.39 25.62 -27.30
C TYR A 484 -50.36 24.68 -26.68
N ARG A 485 -50.77 23.52 -26.18
CA ARG A 485 -49.88 22.50 -25.61
C ARG A 485 -49.11 21.73 -26.69
N GLU A 486 -49.51 21.82 -27.95
CA GLU A 486 -48.84 21.19 -29.10
C GLU A 486 -47.82 22.11 -29.78
N TYR A 487 -47.86 23.41 -29.51
CA TYR A 487 -46.90 24.34 -30.10
C TYR A 487 -45.50 24.20 -29.51
N LYS A 488 -44.49 24.48 -30.34
CA LYS A 488 -43.09 24.57 -29.89
C LYS A 488 -42.93 25.73 -28.90
N ILE A 489 -42.07 25.55 -27.89
CA ILE A 489 -41.78 26.60 -26.88
C ILE A 489 -41.34 27.92 -27.53
N SER A 490 -40.62 27.88 -28.66
CA SER A 490 -40.23 29.08 -29.42
C SER A 490 -41.44 29.85 -29.96
N TYR A 491 -42.47 29.13 -30.41
CA TYR A 491 -43.71 29.74 -30.87
C TYR A 491 -44.50 30.34 -29.71
N LEU A 492 -44.59 29.65 -28.57
CA LEU A 492 -45.26 30.17 -27.38
C LEU A 492 -44.60 31.46 -26.88
N ALA A 493 -43.26 31.52 -26.88
CA ALA A 493 -42.51 32.72 -26.54
C ALA A 493 -42.88 33.90 -27.45
N GLU A 494 -42.91 33.65 -28.77
CA GLU A 494 -43.31 34.66 -29.76
C GLU A 494 -44.77 35.09 -29.60
N ALA A 495 -45.68 34.14 -29.38
CA ALA A 495 -47.11 34.37 -29.26
C ALA A 495 -47.50 35.20 -28.02
N CYS A 496 -46.66 35.21 -26.98
CA CYS A 496 -46.84 36.09 -25.82
C CYS A 496 -45.89 37.30 -25.81
N GLY A 497 -45.15 37.55 -26.89
CA GLY A 497 -44.42 38.81 -27.09
C GLY A 497 -42.97 38.81 -26.59
N PHE A 498 -42.36 37.66 -26.31
CA PHE A 498 -40.93 37.57 -26.01
C PHE A 498 -40.08 37.51 -27.27
N SER A 499 -38.90 38.15 -27.20
CA SER A 499 -37.94 38.22 -28.31
C SER A 499 -37.08 36.95 -28.46
N SER A 500 -36.94 36.14 -27.41
CA SER A 500 -36.23 34.87 -27.47
C SER A 500 -36.85 33.79 -26.58
N ARG A 501 -36.67 32.54 -27.00
CA ARG A 501 -37.10 31.34 -26.28
C ARG A 501 -36.44 31.24 -24.91
N GLU A 502 -35.17 31.60 -24.82
CA GLU A 502 -34.33 31.49 -23.63
C GLU A 502 -34.82 32.47 -22.55
N VAL A 503 -35.06 33.72 -22.94
CA VAL A 503 -35.58 34.76 -22.04
C VAL A 503 -36.98 34.39 -21.55
N PHE A 504 -37.84 33.92 -22.46
CA PHE A 504 -39.16 33.39 -22.11
C PHE A 504 -39.06 32.25 -21.09
N ALA A 505 -38.23 31.24 -21.32
CA ALA A 505 -38.12 30.08 -20.43
C ALA A 505 -37.61 30.46 -19.03
N VAL A 506 -36.67 31.40 -18.94
CA VAL A 506 -36.15 31.90 -17.65
C VAL A 506 -37.23 32.66 -16.89
N ILE A 507 -37.93 33.58 -17.57
CA ILE A 507 -38.97 34.40 -16.95
C ILE A 507 -40.19 33.54 -16.57
N PHE A 508 -40.64 32.65 -17.46
CA PHE A 508 -41.70 31.70 -17.16
C PHE A 508 -41.39 30.88 -15.90
N LYS A 509 -40.17 30.36 -15.78
CA LYS A 509 -39.76 29.60 -14.59
C LYS A 509 -39.67 30.47 -13.34
N LYS A 510 -39.25 31.74 -13.48
CA LYS A 510 -39.22 32.69 -12.37
C LYS A 510 -40.63 32.97 -11.83
N GLU A 511 -41.60 33.18 -12.72
CA GLU A 511 -42.98 33.49 -12.35
C GLU A 511 -43.78 32.25 -11.87
N THR A 512 -43.51 31.06 -12.42
CA THR A 512 -44.30 29.84 -12.14
C THR A 512 -43.61 28.82 -11.23
N GLY A 513 -42.31 28.98 -10.98
CA GLY A 513 -41.47 27.98 -10.30
C GLY A 513 -41.11 26.75 -11.16
N VAL A 514 -41.69 26.57 -12.36
CA VAL A 514 -41.48 25.41 -13.23
C VAL A 514 -41.11 25.81 -14.66
N SER A 515 -40.43 24.94 -15.42
CA SER A 515 -40.13 25.26 -16.83
C SER A 515 -41.39 25.17 -17.69
N PRO A 516 -41.46 25.90 -18.84
CA PRO A 516 -42.56 25.76 -19.79
C PRO A 516 -42.81 24.31 -20.20
N SER A 517 -41.74 23.55 -20.47
CA SER A 517 -41.82 22.15 -20.86
C SER A 517 -42.42 21.26 -19.76
N TYR A 518 -42.03 21.48 -18.49
CA TYR A 518 -42.61 20.74 -17.37
C TYR A 518 -44.09 21.07 -17.22
N PHE A 519 -44.45 22.35 -17.25
CA PHE A 519 -45.83 22.83 -17.13
C PHE A 519 -46.74 22.22 -18.21
N ILE A 520 -46.32 22.24 -19.46
CA ILE A 520 -47.06 21.63 -20.58
C ILE A 520 -47.18 20.11 -20.42
N SER A 521 -46.10 19.43 -20.04
CA SER A 521 -46.13 17.98 -19.86
C SER A 521 -47.07 17.55 -18.73
N SER A 522 -47.10 18.29 -17.63
CA SER A 522 -48.01 18.05 -16.50
C SER A 522 -49.46 18.32 -16.91
N LEU A 523 -49.75 19.42 -17.62
CA LEU A 523 -51.09 19.70 -18.16
C LEU A 523 -51.60 18.59 -19.10
N LYS A 524 -50.73 18.06 -19.97
CA LYS A 524 -51.09 16.93 -20.85
C LYS A 524 -51.40 15.67 -20.04
N LYS A 525 -50.61 15.40 -18.98
CA LYS A 525 -50.83 14.26 -18.09
C LYS A 525 -52.17 14.38 -17.35
N ASP A 526 -52.47 15.55 -16.78
CA ASP A 526 -53.72 15.80 -16.07
C ASP A 526 -54.94 15.71 -17.00
N SER A 527 -54.81 16.12 -18.26
CA SER A 527 -55.90 15.97 -19.26
C SER A 527 -56.14 14.52 -19.67
N LEU A 528 -55.12 13.65 -19.60
CA LEU A 528 -55.28 12.22 -19.87
C LEU A 528 -55.92 11.51 -18.67
N GLU A 529 -55.50 11.85 -17.44
CA GLU A 529 -56.05 11.27 -16.20
C GLU A 529 -57.49 11.70 -15.90
N SER A 530 -57.99 12.78 -16.49
CA SER A 530 -59.39 13.22 -16.39
C SER A 530 -60.30 12.66 -17.50
N ALA A 531 -59.72 12.06 -18.55
CA ALA A 531 -60.44 11.43 -19.65
C ALA A 531 -60.56 9.90 -19.51
N SER A 532 -59.75 9.30 -18.64
CA SER A 532 -59.81 7.90 -18.18
C SER A 532 -60.57 7.79 -16.87
#